data_AF-A0A2P1QNK9-F1
#
_entry.id   AF-A0A2P1QNK9-F1
#
_cell.length_a   1.000
_cell.length_b   1.000
_cell.length_c   1.000
_cell.angle_alpha   90.00
_cell.angle_beta   90.00
_cell.angle_gamma   90.00
#
_symmetry.space_group_name_H-M   'P 1'
#
loop_
_entity.id
_entity.type
_entity.pdbx_description
1 polymer ?
#
loop_
_entity_poly.entity_id
_entity_poly.type
_entity_poly.pdbx_seq_one_letter_code
_entity_poly.pdbx_strand_id
1 'polypeptide(L)'
;MYRYLASFFIFSFLFCAKLPNKPDPPYVIFQYLQKLNSNTQQEEQTNNSANDPCANGPANFNPGAVFDTGQTLCWNNLGPAACPGTGTDGEFNNTPNARTFSAPTQHCKFSSDYTTFDSLHGLTWKTCAQGQTGSNCSGAAATAINWTNANAGLAGSCTALNGLNGGQGYAGKTDWRIPTVKELASLIHYSNTPRLDNISFPNTFSGTKYMTDTPDVTTPGSNWAINFSGTLLAALGISNEPQGNAINLRCVSGNQIPAFSFVDLGDGTVRDQNTGLLWSQCSEGQAGLGCPGASLILDWFAALNACNNLNLAGRTNWRLPNVNELLSIVNFNNSNPAINALFFPNTPNLTYWTSTTDEVNIGFAISISAGSGSILSGLNDKFQTLNVRCVTTF
;
A
#
# COMPACT_ATOMS: atom_id res chain seq x y z
N MET A 1 31.01 -57.65 46.00
CA MET A 1 30.96 -56.36 45.28
C MET A 1 29.88 -56.49 44.21
N TYR A 2 28.61 -56.29 44.58
CA TYR A 2 27.46 -56.47 43.69
C TYR A 2 27.25 -55.20 42.85
N ARG A 3 27.32 -55.32 41.52
CA ARG A 3 27.03 -54.23 40.58
C ARG A 3 25.61 -54.43 40.02
N TYR A 4 24.72 -53.51 40.34
CA TYR A 4 23.36 -53.44 39.80
C TYR A 4 23.40 -52.87 38.38
N LEU A 5 22.82 -53.59 37.42
CA LEU A 5 22.48 -53.11 36.08
C LEU A 5 21.06 -52.55 36.13
N ALA A 6 20.91 -51.23 36.06
CA ALA A 6 19.62 -50.57 35.90
C ALA A 6 19.30 -50.46 34.40
N SER A 7 18.26 -51.15 33.96
CA SER A 7 17.72 -51.08 32.59
C SER A 7 16.59 -50.05 32.56
N PHE A 8 16.75 -48.96 31.80
CA PHE A 8 15.72 -47.95 31.59
C PHE A 8 14.95 -48.25 30.29
N PHE A 9 13.69 -48.66 30.41
CA PHE A 9 12.75 -48.72 29.29
C PHE A 9 12.15 -47.34 29.04
N ILE A 10 12.42 -46.75 27.88
CA ILE A 10 11.78 -45.51 27.41
C ILE A 10 10.54 -45.90 26.62
N PHE A 11 9.35 -45.62 27.16
CA PHE A 11 8.08 -45.70 26.44
C PHE A 11 7.95 -44.50 25.49
N SER A 12 8.03 -44.73 24.18
CA SER A 12 7.65 -43.74 23.16
C SER A 12 6.13 -43.75 22.99
N PHE A 13 5.46 -42.67 23.39
CA PHE A 13 4.09 -42.39 22.99
C PHE A 13 4.10 -41.62 21.66
N LEU A 14 3.81 -42.31 20.56
CA LEU A 14 3.48 -41.70 19.27
C LEU A 14 2.07 -41.08 19.38
N PHE A 15 2.00 -39.75 19.55
CA PHE A 15 0.78 -39.01 19.28
C PHE A 15 0.65 -38.77 17.78
N CYS A 16 -0.29 -39.48 17.14
CA CYS A 16 -0.72 -39.18 15.79
C CYS A 16 -1.65 -37.96 15.84
N ALA A 17 -1.10 -36.76 15.68
CA ALA A 17 -1.89 -35.54 15.52
C ALA A 17 -2.40 -35.46 14.07
N LYS A 18 -3.68 -35.75 13.87
CA LYS A 18 -4.39 -35.49 12.62
C LYS A 18 -4.47 -33.96 12.43
N LEU A 19 -3.89 -33.42 11.36
CA LEU A 19 -4.08 -32.00 11.03
C LEU A 19 -5.57 -31.71 10.78
N PRO A 20 -6.11 -30.57 11.24
CA PRO A 20 -7.45 -30.15 10.89
C PRO A 20 -7.54 -29.91 9.37
N ASN A 21 -8.62 -30.41 8.74
CA ASN A 21 -8.85 -30.30 7.29
C ASN A 21 -9.18 -28.88 6.78
N LYS A 22 -8.99 -27.84 7.60
CA LYS A 22 -9.16 -26.45 7.20
C LYS A 22 -8.39 -25.57 8.20
N PRO A 23 -7.48 -24.68 7.76
CA PRO A 23 -6.94 -23.67 8.66
C PRO A 23 -8.09 -22.77 9.10
N ASP A 24 -8.24 -22.59 10.42
CA ASP A 24 -9.15 -21.61 10.98
C ASP A 24 -8.81 -20.22 10.40
N PRO A 25 -9.81 -19.38 10.11
CA PRO A 25 -9.53 -18.01 9.70
C PRO A 25 -8.64 -17.37 10.78
N PRO A 26 -7.58 -16.63 10.41
CA PRO A 26 -6.74 -15.92 11.37
C PRO A 26 -7.64 -15.07 12.29
N TYR A 27 -7.26 -14.98 13.57
CA TYR A 27 -8.05 -14.34 14.64
C TYR A 27 -8.54 -12.92 14.26
N VAL A 28 -7.85 -12.21 13.37
CA VAL A 28 -8.26 -10.90 12.85
C VAL A 28 -9.41 -11.01 11.82
N ILE A 29 -9.40 -12.01 10.93
CA ILE A 29 -10.54 -12.32 10.06
C ILE A 29 -11.72 -12.80 10.90
N PHE A 30 -11.47 -13.59 11.95
CA PHE A 30 -12.51 -13.96 12.89
C PHE A 30 -13.03 -12.76 13.67
N GLN A 31 -12.19 -11.81 14.09
CA GLN A 31 -12.62 -10.54 14.67
C GLN A 31 -13.38 -9.66 13.67
N TYR A 32 -13.05 -9.70 12.38
CA TYR A 32 -13.79 -9.00 11.32
C TYR A 32 -15.15 -9.65 11.08
N LEU A 33 -15.21 -10.98 10.96
CA LEU A 33 -16.43 -11.77 10.86
C LEU A 33 -17.27 -11.70 12.15
N GLN A 34 -16.62 -11.60 13.31
CA GLN A 34 -17.26 -11.30 14.57
C GLN A 34 -17.68 -9.85 14.63
N LYS A 35 -17.00 -8.87 14.03
CA LYS A 35 -17.54 -7.49 13.95
C LYS A 35 -18.77 -7.45 13.05
N LEU A 36 -18.83 -8.30 12.02
CA LEU A 36 -20.01 -8.51 11.19
C LEU A 36 -21.12 -9.28 11.94
N ASN A 37 -20.79 -10.29 12.76
CA ASN A 37 -21.76 -11.16 13.45
C ASN A 37 -22.12 -10.74 14.90
N SER A 38 -21.28 -9.95 15.57
CA SER A 38 -21.52 -9.36 16.90
C SER A 38 -22.34 -8.07 16.79
N ASN A 39 -22.65 -7.64 15.57
CA ASN A 39 -23.74 -6.72 15.29
C ASN A 39 -25.12 -7.42 15.43
N THR A 40 -25.33 -8.13 16.53
CA THR A 40 -26.66 -8.22 17.17
C THR A 40 -27.03 -6.92 17.91
N GLN A 41 -26.43 -5.80 17.52
CA GLN A 41 -27.09 -4.50 17.48
C GLN A 41 -27.64 -4.22 16.07
N GLN A 42 -28.35 -5.19 15.51
CA GLN A 42 -29.19 -5.01 14.32
C GLN A 42 -30.42 -4.11 14.57
N GLU A 43 -30.50 -3.44 15.74
CA GLU A 43 -31.57 -2.50 16.08
C GLU A 43 -31.12 -1.04 16.34
N GLU A 44 -29.83 -0.68 16.24
CA GLU A 44 -29.40 0.73 16.39
C GLU A 44 -28.57 1.32 15.23
N GLN A 45 -28.11 0.53 14.25
CA GLN A 45 -27.57 1.05 12.98
C GLN A 45 -28.51 0.85 11.78
N THR A 46 -29.63 0.14 11.95
CA THR A 46 -30.69 0.01 10.94
C THR A 46 -31.65 1.21 10.90
N ASN A 47 -31.64 2.08 11.92
CA ASN A 47 -32.59 3.21 11.97
C ASN A 47 -32.03 4.58 11.57
N ASN A 48 -30.75 4.71 11.20
CA ASN A 48 -30.22 5.98 10.65
C ASN A 48 -29.46 5.86 9.32
N SER A 49 -29.03 4.67 8.88
CA SER A 49 -28.46 4.48 7.53
C SER A 49 -29.45 3.99 6.47
N ALA A 50 -30.60 3.43 6.87
CA ALA A 50 -31.67 3.04 5.94
C ALA A 50 -32.52 4.23 5.43
N ASN A 51 -32.33 5.42 6.00
CA ASN A 51 -33.06 6.65 5.66
C ASN A 51 -32.19 7.73 5.03
N ASP A 52 -30.93 7.44 4.69
CA ASP A 52 -30.15 8.37 3.87
C ASP A 52 -30.34 8.02 2.38
N PRO A 53 -31.11 8.80 1.60
CA PRO A 53 -31.38 8.54 0.18
C PRO A 53 -30.12 8.64 -0.72
N CYS A 54 -28.95 8.70 -0.11
CA CYS A 54 -27.67 9.10 -0.69
C CYS A 54 -26.56 8.08 -0.42
N ALA A 55 -26.83 7.08 0.41
CA ALA A 55 -25.92 5.97 0.65
C ALA A 55 -26.00 4.96 -0.50
N ASN A 56 -25.06 5.06 -1.45
CA ASN A 56 -24.83 4.03 -2.46
C ASN A 56 -23.34 3.66 -2.42
N GLY A 57 -23.02 2.52 -1.83
CA GLY A 57 -21.68 1.96 -1.84
C GLY A 57 -21.75 0.43 -2.04
N PRO A 58 -20.86 -0.16 -2.86
CA PRO A 58 -20.74 -1.61 -2.94
C PRO A 58 -20.42 -2.21 -1.58
N ALA A 59 -21.02 -3.37 -1.28
CA ALA A 59 -20.91 -4.03 0.03
C ALA A 59 -19.61 -4.83 0.21
N ASN A 60 -18.86 -5.08 -0.86
CA ASN A 60 -17.65 -5.91 -0.85
C ASN A 60 -16.44 -5.06 -1.22
N PHE A 61 -15.56 -4.83 -0.25
CA PHE A 61 -14.28 -4.15 -0.42
C PHE A 61 -13.20 -4.90 0.37
N ASN A 62 -11.94 -4.78 -0.04
CA ASN A 62 -10.78 -5.28 0.69
C ASN A 62 -9.87 -4.09 1.07
N PRO A 63 -9.94 -3.60 2.32
CA PRO A 63 -9.10 -2.49 2.78
C PRO A 63 -7.60 -2.76 2.71
N GLY A 64 -7.19 -4.03 2.64
CA GLY A 64 -5.81 -4.45 2.54
C GLY A 64 -5.34 -4.77 1.12
N ALA A 65 -6.20 -4.63 0.10
CA ALA A 65 -5.83 -4.88 -1.28
C ALA A 65 -4.80 -3.86 -1.79
N VAL A 66 -4.20 -4.16 -2.94
CA VAL A 66 -3.19 -3.32 -3.57
C VAL A 66 -3.65 -3.03 -4.99
N PHE A 67 -3.67 -1.75 -5.37
CA PHE A 67 -3.87 -1.36 -6.75
C PHE A 67 -2.63 -1.67 -7.58
N ASP A 68 -2.84 -2.03 -8.84
CA ASP A 68 -1.82 -1.91 -9.86
C ASP A 68 -1.30 -0.46 -9.99
N THR A 69 -0.24 -0.28 -10.77
CA THR A 69 0.41 1.02 -10.93
C THR A 69 -0.28 1.91 -11.96
N GLY A 70 -1.17 1.34 -12.77
CA GLY A 70 -1.73 1.96 -13.95
C GLY A 70 -0.79 1.97 -15.17
N GLN A 71 0.39 1.36 -15.08
CA GLN A 71 1.23 1.13 -16.26
C GLN A 71 0.62 0.03 -17.13
N THR A 72 0.43 0.33 -18.40
CA THR A 72 -0.11 -0.61 -19.41
C THR A 72 0.83 -0.82 -20.59
N LEU A 73 1.91 -0.03 -20.67
CA LEU A 73 2.97 -0.17 -21.66
C LEU A 73 4.16 -0.88 -21.04
N CYS A 74 4.79 -1.75 -21.83
CA CYS A 74 6.05 -2.38 -21.47
C CYS A 74 7.20 -1.64 -22.11
N TRP A 75 8.34 -1.63 -21.43
CA TRP A 75 9.48 -0.79 -21.79
C TRP A 75 10.77 -1.60 -21.79
N ASN A 76 11.60 -1.38 -22.80
CA ASN A 76 13.02 -1.70 -22.74
C ASN A 76 13.84 -0.40 -22.56
N ASN A 77 15.16 -0.46 -22.67
CA ASN A 77 16.02 0.74 -22.54
C ASN A 77 15.99 1.68 -23.76
N LEU A 78 15.31 1.29 -24.84
CA LEU A 78 15.26 2.02 -26.10
C LEU A 78 13.88 2.63 -26.38
N GLY A 79 12.83 2.20 -25.67
CA GLY A 79 11.46 2.60 -25.96
C GLY A 79 10.40 1.61 -25.48
N PRO A 80 9.14 1.84 -25.88
CA PRO A 80 8.08 0.86 -25.75
C PRO A 80 8.46 -0.46 -26.40
N ALA A 81 8.04 -1.58 -25.79
CA ALA A 81 8.25 -2.93 -26.27
C ALA A 81 6.95 -3.74 -26.18
N ALA A 82 6.89 -4.88 -26.89
CA ALA A 82 5.80 -5.83 -26.72
C ALA A 82 5.84 -6.41 -25.30
N CYS A 83 4.67 -6.48 -24.65
CA CYS A 83 4.57 -6.92 -23.26
C CYS A 83 4.76 -8.42 -22.99
N PRO A 84 4.23 -9.35 -23.81
CA PRO A 84 4.27 -10.76 -23.45
C PRO A 84 5.69 -11.28 -23.19
N GLY A 85 5.92 -11.81 -21.99
CA GLY A 85 7.19 -12.41 -21.56
C GLY A 85 8.26 -11.44 -21.09
N THR A 86 7.96 -10.14 -20.91
CA THR A 86 8.97 -9.17 -20.46
C THR A 86 9.16 -9.17 -18.94
N GLY A 87 8.16 -9.62 -18.17
CA GLY A 87 8.10 -9.50 -16.71
C GLY A 87 7.91 -8.07 -16.20
N THR A 88 7.79 -7.09 -17.09
CA THR A 88 7.66 -5.67 -16.70
C THR A 88 6.25 -5.39 -16.20
N ASP A 89 6.09 -4.36 -15.38
CA ASP A 89 4.80 -4.01 -14.75
C ASP A 89 3.63 -3.92 -15.74
N GLY A 90 3.83 -3.29 -16.90
CA GLY A 90 2.79 -3.17 -17.93
C GLY A 90 2.32 -4.49 -18.57
N GLU A 91 3.00 -5.61 -18.33
CA GLU A 91 2.53 -6.94 -18.72
C GLU A 91 1.37 -7.40 -17.82
N PHE A 92 1.33 -6.92 -16.58
CA PHE A 92 0.42 -7.37 -15.53
C PHE A 92 -0.71 -6.38 -15.28
N ASN A 93 -1.50 -6.10 -16.33
CA ASN A 93 -2.66 -5.21 -16.23
C ASN A 93 -3.62 -5.66 -15.12
N ASN A 94 -4.11 -4.70 -14.32
CA ASN A 94 -5.02 -4.94 -13.20
C ASN A 94 -4.49 -5.93 -12.15
N THR A 95 -3.17 -6.10 -12.07
CA THR A 95 -2.52 -7.01 -11.11
C THR A 95 -1.77 -6.23 -10.03
N PRO A 96 -2.01 -6.48 -8.74
CA PRO A 96 -2.90 -7.53 -8.23
C PRO A 96 -4.39 -7.15 -8.31
N ASN A 97 -4.73 -5.86 -8.38
CA ASN A 97 -6.11 -5.42 -8.56
C ASN A 97 -6.19 -4.17 -9.44
N ALA A 98 -7.24 -4.07 -10.25
CA ALA A 98 -7.55 -2.88 -11.04
C ALA A 98 -7.75 -1.64 -10.16
N ARG A 99 -7.33 -0.48 -10.64
CA ARG A 99 -7.73 0.83 -10.09
C ARG A 99 -9.23 1.08 -10.27
N THR A 100 -9.95 1.28 -9.17
CA THR A 100 -11.41 1.49 -9.19
C THR A 100 -11.80 2.66 -8.29
N PHE A 101 -11.83 3.85 -8.90
CA PHE A 101 -12.34 5.07 -8.29
C PHE A 101 -13.60 5.52 -9.02
N SER A 102 -14.55 6.11 -8.28
CA SER A 102 -15.66 6.83 -8.90
C SER A 102 -15.20 8.17 -9.47
N ALA A 103 -15.94 8.70 -10.44
CA ALA A 103 -15.86 10.12 -10.74
C ALA A 103 -16.30 10.97 -9.52
N PRO A 104 -15.95 12.28 -9.49
CA PRO A 104 -16.46 13.22 -8.51
C PRO A 104 -17.99 13.15 -8.39
N THR A 105 -18.48 12.77 -7.22
CA THR A 105 -19.91 12.60 -6.96
C THR A 105 -20.39 13.67 -6.00
N GLN A 106 -21.37 14.46 -6.44
CA GLN A 106 -22.02 15.47 -5.63
C GLN A 106 -22.94 14.81 -4.59
N HIS A 107 -22.88 15.29 -3.35
CA HIS A 107 -23.82 14.85 -2.34
C HIS A 107 -25.23 15.43 -2.61
N CYS A 108 -26.24 14.55 -2.60
CA CYS A 108 -27.66 14.84 -2.86
C CYS A 108 -28.27 16.00 -2.03
N LYS A 109 -27.83 16.18 -0.76
CA LYS A 109 -28.35 17.16 0.21
C LYS A 109 -27.38 18.32 0.39
N PHE A 110 -26.09 18.05 0.22
CA PHE A 110 -25.00 18.99 0.44
C PHE A 110 -24.35 19.24 -0.92
N SER A 111 -24.99 20.03 -1.77
CA SER A 111 -24.63 20.17 -3.19
C SER A 111 -23.24 20.76 -3.43
N SER A 112 -22.58 21.31 -2.40
CA SER A 112 -21.18 21.74 -2.48
C SER A 112 -20.18 20.64 -2.12
N ASP A 113 -20.65 19.50 -1.65
CA ASP A 113 -19.80 18.42 -1.14
C ASP A 113 -19.59 17.37 -2.24
N TYR A 114 -18.35 17.27 -2.71
CA TYR A 114 -17.94 16.34 -3.75
C TYR A 114 -16.98 15.30 -3.19
N THR A 115 -17.31 14.04 -3.43
CA THR A 115 -16.51 12.90 -2.97
C THR A 115 -16.15 11.96 -4.11
N THR A 116 -15.01 11.30 -3.94
CA THR A 116 -14.49 10.28 -4.84
C THR A 116 -14.42 8.98 -4.03
N PHE A 117 -15.12 7.95 -4.47
CA PHE A 117 -15.17 6.68 -3.78
C PHE A 117 -14.15 5.71 -4.34
N ASP A 118 -13.31 5.16 -3.47
CA ASP A 118 -12.41 4.05 -3.74
C ASP A 118 -13.15 2.75 -3.44
N SER A 119 -13.59 2.06 -4.49
CA SER A 119 -14.37 0.83 -4.31
C SER A 119 -13.53 -0.40 -3.99
N LEU A 120 -12.20 -0.32 -4.12
CA LEU A 120 -11.33 -1.44 -3.74
C LEU A 120 -11.14 -1.47 -2.22
N HIS A 121 -10.83 -0.32 -1.62
CA HIS A 121 -10.56 -0.22 -0.19
C HIS A 121 -11.80 0.13 0.65
N GLY A 122 -12.86 0.64 0.03
CA GLY A 122 -14.03 1.18 0.73
C GLY A 122 -13.77 2.55 1.35
N LEU A 123 -12.81 3.31 0.81
CA LEU A 123 -12.45 4.64 1.28
C LEU A 123 -13.25 5.71 0.54
N THR A 124 -13.67 6.75 1.25
CA THR A 124 -14.25 7.95 0.63
C THR A 124 -13.25 9.08 0.74
N TRP A 125 -12.87 9.65 -0.39
CA TRP A 125 -11.97 10.79 -0.47
C TRP A 125 -12.76 12.07 -0.69
N LYS A 126 -12.32 13.17 -0.06
CA LYS A 126 -12.76 14.50 -0.51
C LYS A 126 -12.13 14.71 -1.90
N THR A 127 -12.97 14.91 -2.92
CA THR A 127 -12.51 14.97 -4.32
C THR A 127 -11.49 16.08 -4.55
N CYS A 128 -11.63 17.19 -3.83
CA CYS A 128 -10.74 18.33 -3.94
C CYS A 128 -9.80 18.42 -2.74
N ALA A 129 -8.59 18.92 -2.96
CA ALA A 129 -7.70 19.25 -1.84
C ALA A 129 -8.37 20.29 -0.92
N GLN A 130 -7.86 20.44 0.30
CA GLN A 130 -8.36 21.47 1.19
C GLN A 130 -8.16 22.87 0.60
N GLY A 131 -9.16 23.74 0.77
CA GLY A 131 -9.27 25.02 0.06
C GLY A 131 -9.99 24.97 -1.29
N GLN A 132 -9.86 23.88 -2.06
CA GLN A 132 -10.53 23.73 -3.36
C GLN A 132 -11.98 23.24 -3.22
N THR A 133 -12.83 23.62 -4.17
CA THR A 133 -14.27 23.31 -4.22
C THR A 133 -14.77 23.08 -5.65
N GLY A 134 -15.98 22.53 -5.78
CA GLY A 134 -16.65 22.26 -7.06
C GLY A 134 -16.40 20.85 -7.61
N SER A 135 -17.16 20.48 -8.65
CA SER A 135 -17.09 19.15 -9.28
C SER A 135 -15.76 18.84 -9.95
N ASN A 136 -15.02 19.89 -10.32
CA ASN A 136 -13.73 19.81 -11.00
C ASN A 136 -12.59 20.44 -10.19
N CYS A 137 -12.82 20.82 -8.92
CA CYS A 137 -11.82 21.48 -8.07
C CYS A 137 -11.25 22.81 -8.59
N SER A 138 -11.97 23.52 -9.47
CA SER A 138 -11.55 24.84 -9.98
C SER A 138 -12.20 26.03 -9.28
N GLY A 139 -13.06 25.81 -8.27
CA GLY A 139 -13.82 26.88 -7.62
C GLY A 139 -12.99 27.80 -6.72
N ALA A 140 -11.87 27.30 -6.18
CA ALA A 140 -10.95 28.04 -5.32
C ALA A 140 -9.56 27.38 -5.37
N ALA A 141 -8.53 28.06 -4.86
CA ALA A 141 -7.17 27.53 -4.79
C ALA A 141 -7.00 26.55 -3.61
N ALA A 142 -6.07 25.61 -3.75
CA ALA A 142 -5.65 24.78 -2.62
C ALA A 142 -5.05 25.65 -1.51
N THR A 143 -5.44 25.40 -0.27
CA THR A 143 -4.94 26.10 0.91
C THR A 143 -4.07 25.14 1.70
N ALA A 144 -2.77 25.41 1.70
CA ALA A 144 -1.81 24.62 2.46
C ALA A 144 -1.98 24.83 3.96
N ILE A 145 -1.74 23.78 4.74
CA ILE A 145 -1.80 23.79 6.20
C ILE A 145 -0.62 22.98 6.72
N ASN A 146 -0.04 23.36 7.86
CA ASN A 146 1.01 22.56 8.50
C ASN A 146 0.40 21.43 9.33
N TRP A 147 1.20 20.39 9.62
CA TRP A 147 0.67 19.20 10.26
C TRP A 147 0.15 19.49 11.68
N THR A 148 0.85 20.33 12.45
CA THR A 148 0.44 20.69 13.82
C THR A 148 -0.97 21.27 13.87
N ASN A 149 -1.28 22.21 12.96
CA ASN A 149 -2.59 22.84 12.88
C ASN A 149 -3.65 21.88 12.32
N ALA A 150 -3.29 21.05 11.34
CA ALA A 150 -4.19 20.05 10.78
C ALA A 150 -4.59 19.00 11.83
N ASN A 151 -3.62 18.48 12.58
CA ASN A 151 -3.83 17.49 13.64
C ASN A 151 -4.59 18.08 14.84
N ALA A 152 -4.37 19.35 15.17
CA ALA A 152 -5.14 20.07 16.19
C ALA A 152 -6.60 20.36 15.78
N GLY A 153 -7.00 20.00 14.55
CA GLY A 153 -8.37 20.18 14.07
C GLY A 153 -8.76 21.63 13.77
N LEU A 154 -7.79 22.50 13.47
CA LEU A 154 -8.05 23.90 13.13
C LEU A 154 -8.77 24.02 11.77
N ALA A 155 -9.23 25.23 11.44
CA ALA A 155 -9.88 25.52 10.17
C ALA A 155 -9.01 25.07 8.97
N GLY A 156 -9.61 24.36 8.02
CA GLY A 156 -8.91 23.76 6.88
C GLY A 156 -8.38 22.33 7.12
N SER A 157 -8.48 21.80 8.34
CA SER A 157 -8.14 20.41 8.66
C SER A 157 -9.21 19.41 8.18
N CYS A 158 -8.87 18.12 8.23
CA CYS A 158 -9.86 17.05 8.02
C CYS A 158 -10.88 16.98 9.15
N THR A 159 -10.47 17.20 10.40
CA THR A 159 -11.38 17.22 11.56
C THR A 159 -12.43 18.31 11.43
N ALA A 160 -12.08 19.47 10.85
CA ALA A 160 -13.04 20.54 10.60
C ALA A 160 -14.18 20.11 9.66
N LEU A 161 -13.95 19.16 8.74
CA LEU A 161 -15.01 18.61 7.89
C LEU A 161 -16.10 17.89 8.69
N ASN A 162 -15.76 17.32 9.85
CA ASN A 162 -16.71 16.55 10.66
C ASN A 162 -17.78 17.43 11.31
N GLY A 163 -17.51 18.73 11.49
CA GLY A 163 -18.45 19.70 12.07
C GLY A 163 -19.34 20.41 11.03
N LEU A 164 -19.12 20.18 9.73
CA LEU A 164 -19.88 20.87 8.67
C LEU A 164 -21.35 20.43 8.62
N ASN A 165 -22.15 21.13 7.81
CA ASN A 165 -23.55 20.79 7.55
C ASN A 165 -24.41 20.66 8.83
N GLY A 166 -24.16 21.54 9.81
CA GLY A 166 -24.84 21.52 11.10
C GLY A 166 -24.47 20.32 11.98
N GLY A 167 -23.23 19.82 11.87
CA GLY A 167 -22.74 18.66 12.62
C GLY A 167 -22.99 17.30 11.94
N GLN A 168 -23.58 17.29 10.74
CA GLN A 168 -23.72 16.08 9.93
C GLN A 168 -22.45 15.72 9.14
N GLY A 169 -21.47 16.63 9.14
CA GLY A 169 -20.18 16.47 8.49
C GLY A 169 -20.24 16.61 6.97
N TYR A 170 -19.06 16.70 6.35
CA TYR A 170 -18.93 16.86 4.89
C TYR A 170 -19.41 15.60 4.18
N ALA A 171 -20.31 15.76 3.20
CA ALA A 171 -20.99 14.68 2.50
C ALA A 171 -21.68 13.66 3.44
N GLY A 172 -22.20 14.13 4.59
CA GLY A 172 -22.88 13.29 5.57
C GLY A 172 -21.95 12.38 6.37
N LYS A 173 -20.63 12.65 6.36
CA LYS A 173 -19.60 11.85 7.02
C LYS A 173 -18.88 12.66 8.10
N THR A 174 -18.68 12.05 9.27
CA THR A 174 -18.07 12.68 10.46
C THR A 174 -16.79 11.97 10.92
N ASP A 175 -16.23 11.11 10.09
CA ASP A 175 -15.00 10.34 10.34
C ASP A 175 -13.85 10.76 9.40
N TRP A 176 -13.88 12.00 8.90
CA TRP A 176 -12.82 12.56 8.08
C TRP A 176 -11.53 12.70 8.90
N ARG A 177 -10.42 12.23 8.32
CA ARG A 177 -9.08 12.25 8.92
C ARG A 177 -8.01 12.56 7.88
N ILE A 178 -6.81 12.88 8.38
CA ILE A 178 -5.59 12.92 7.58
C ILE A 178 -5.26 11.47 7.18
N PRO A 179 -4.99 11.18 5.90
CA PRO A 179 -4.67 9.82 5.47
C PRO A 179 -3.32 9.37 6.00
N THR A 180 -3.15 8.07 6.22
CA THR A 180 -1.84 7.45 6.38
C THR A 180 -1.05 7.52 5.07
N VAL A 181 0.27 7.33 5.15
CA VAL A 181 1.13 7.30 3.96
C VAL A 181 0.72 6.20 2.97
N LYS A 182 0.28 5.03 3.46
CA LYS A 182 -0.19 3.93 2.59
C LYS A 182 -1.51 4.27 1.90
N GLU A 183 -2.46 4.87 2.61
CA GLU A 183 -3.73 5.32 2.02
C GLU A 183 -3.47 6.36 0.93
N LEU A 184 -2.67 7.38 1.20
CA LEU A 184 -2.41 8.42 0.22
C LEU A 184 -1.56 7.94 -0.97
N ALA A 185 -0.58 7.07 -0.73
CA ALA A 185 0.23 6.46 -1.78
C ALA A 185 -0.60 5.56 -2.71
N SER A 186 -1.70 4.96 -2.24
CA SER A 186 -2.60 4.17 -3.09
C SER A 186 -3.20 4.97 -4.27
N LEU A 187 -3.28 6.30 -4.13
CA LEU A 187 -3.77 7.19 -5.18
C LEU A 187 -2.76 7.41 -6.32
N ILE A 188 -1.49 7.01 -6.15
CA ILE A 188 -0.44 7.25 -7.14
C ILE A 188 -0.71 6.42 -8.40
N HIS A 189 -0.91 7.10 -9.53
CA HIS A 189 -1.02 6.49 -10.85
C HIS A 189 0.27 6.79 -11.64
N TYR A 190 1.06 5.76 -11.92
CA TYR A 190 2.46 5.91 -12.36
C TYR A 190 2.63 6.31 -13.82
N SER A 191 1.56 6.26 -14.63
CA SER A 191 1.56 6.73 -16.02
C SER A 191 0.94 8.12 -16.24
N ASN A 192 0.36 8.73 -15.21
CA ASN A 192 -0.30 10.03 -15.35
C ASN A 192 0.65 11.19 -15.01
N THR A 193 0.35 12.37 -15.53
CA THR A 193 0.99 13.63 -15.12
C THR A 193 -0.09 14.66 -14.79
N PRO A 194 -0.26 15.07 -13.52
CA PRO A 194 0.39 14.54 -12.33
C PRO A 194 0.04 13.06 -12.07
N ARG A 195 0.82 12.39 -11.20
CA ARG A 195 0.81 10.94 -10.94
C ARG A 195 -0.40 10.47 -10.12
N LEU A 196 -1.61 10.76 -10.59
CA LEU A 196 -2.89 10.37 -9.97
C LEU A 196 -3.98 10.29 -11.05
N ASP A 197 -5.12 9.70 -10.74
CA ASP A 197 -6.27 9.67 -11.66
C ASP A 197 -6.92 11.05 -11.79
N ASN A 198 -6.68 11.73 -12.92
CA ASN A 198 -7.17 13.09 -13.17
C ASN A 198 -8.69 13.15 -13.45
N ILE A 199 -9.35 12.04 -13.77
CA ILE A 199 -10.80 11.98 -13.93
C ILE A 199 -11.45 11.94 -12.54
N SER A 200 -10.91 11.09 -11.67
CA SER A 200 -11.42 10.88 -10.31
C SER A 200 -11.02 12.00 -9.35
N PHE A 201 -9.88 12.65 -9.60
CA PHE A 201 -9.32 13.75 -8.79
C PHE A 201 -8.84 14.92 -9.68
N PRO A 202 -9.78 15.67 -10.28
CA PRO A 202 -9.48 16.73 -11.23
C PRO A 202 -8.74 17.92 -10.62
N ASN A 203 -7.96 18.63 -11.44
CA ASN A 203 -7.21 19.84 -11.07
C ASN A 203 -6.43 19.69 -9.75
N THR A 204 -5.88 18.50 -9.52
CA THR A 204 -5.01 18.25 -8.37
C THR A 204 -3.77 19.11 -8.50
N PHE A 205 -3.52 19.94 -7.49
CA PHE A 205 -2.38 20.84 -7.50
C PHE A 205 -1.07 20.04 -7.44
N SER A 206 -0.23 20.20 -8.47
CA SER A 206 1.08 19.57 -8.61
C SER A 206 2.17 20.64 -8.52
N GLY A 207 2.96 20.60 -7.45
CA GLY A 207 3.97 21.63 -7.16
C GLY A 207 4.39 21.68 -5.68
N THR A 208 3.61 21.05 -4.81
CA THR A 208 3.98 20.81 -3.40
C THR A 208 3.53 19.39 -2.99
N LYS A 209 4.02 18.93 -1.85
CA LYS A 209 3.68 17.62 -1.28
C LYS A 209 2.27 17.62 -0.69
N TYR A 210 1.76 16.42 -0.45
CA TYR A 210 0.50 16.17 0.24
C TYR A 210 0.78 15.49 1.58
N MET A 211 0.10 15.99 2.61
CA MET A 211 0.24 15.60 4.00
C MET A 211 -0.27 14.18 4.25
N THR A 212 0.45 13.47 5.11
CA THR A 212 -0.01 12.21 5.73
C THR A 212 0.13 12.30 7.24
N ASP A 213 -0.57 11.41 7.94
CA ASP A 213 -0.49 11.29 9.39
C ASP A 213 0.52 10.25 9.87
N THR A 214 1.35 9.71 8.97
CA THR A 214 2.36 8.72 9.34
C THR A 214 3.66 9.43 9.73
N PRO A 215 4.11 9.35 11.00
CA PRO A 215 5.37 9.95 11.43
C PRO A 215 6.55 9.33 10.68
N ASP A 216 7.57 10.14 10.41
CA ASP A 216 8.86 9.63 9.97
C ASP A 216 9.71 9.27 11.19
N VAL A 217 9.83 7.98 11.48
CA VAL A 217 10.60 7.47 12.62
C VAL A 217 12.11 7.72 12.50
N THR A 218 12.61 8.06 11.32
CA THR A 218 14.02 8.39 11.09
C THR A 218 14.33 9.87 11.35
N THR A 219 13.29 10.74 11.33
CA THR A 219 13.42 12.19 11.47
C THR A 219 12.37 12.73 12.46
N PRO A 220 12.69 12.79 13.77
CA PRO A 220 11.75 13.32 14.77
C PRO A 220 11.23 14.72 14.41
N GLY A 221 9.92 14.93 14.53
CA GLY A 221 9.26 16.19 14.14
C GLY A 221 8.93 16.29 12.64
N SER A 222 9.10 15.22 11.87
CA SER A 222 8.65 15.08 10.49
C SER A 222 7.61 13.97 10.35
N ASN A 223 6.77 14.11 9.31
CA ASN A 223 5.91 13.05 8.81
C ASN A 223 6.34 12.66 7.40
N TRP A 224 5.91 11.48 6.93
CA TRP A 224 5.97 11.15 5.52
C TRP A 224 4.98 12.01 4.73
N ALA A 225 5.37 12.42 3.53
CA ALA A 225 4.52 13.16 2.60
C ALA A 225 4.69 12.64 1.17
N ILE A 226 3.63 12.80 0.36
CA ILE A 226 3.56 12.29 -1.01
C ILE A 226 3.68 13.44 -2.02
N ASN A 227 4.56 13.31 -3.01
CA ASN A 227 4.62 14.24 -4.15
C ASN A 227 4.06 13.59 -5.41
N PHE A 228 2.97 14.13 -5.97
CA PHE A 228 2.35 13.63 -7.20
C PHE A 228 2.91 14.25 -8.49
N SER A 229 3.87 15.18 -8.43
CA SER A 229 4.23 16.02 -9.58
C SER A 229 4.79 15.23 -10.77
N GLY A 230 5.57 14.17 -10.55
CA GLY A 230 6.01 13.24 -11.59
C GLY A 230 6.70 13.90 -12.79
N THR A 231 7.40 15.02 -12.60
CA THR A 231 8.13 15.71 -13.68
C THR A 231 9.64 15.55 -13.50
N LEU A 232 10.42 15.83 -14.54
CA LEU A 232 11.90 15.83 -14.47
C LEU A 232 12.45 16.77 -13.38
N LEU A 233 11.73 17.86 -13.06
CA LEU A 233 12.15 18.85 -12.07
C LEU A 233 11.59 18.57 -10.67
N ALA A 234 10.62 17.67 -10.53
CA ALA A 234 9.98 17.31 -9.27
C ALA A 234 9.58 15.84 -9.30
N ALA A 235 10.50 14.98 -8.85
CA ALA A 235 10.30 13.54 -8.83
C ALA A 235 9.09 13.15 -7.97
N LEU A 236 8.35 12.15 -8.46
CA LEU A 236 7.41 11.39 -7.65
C LEU A 236 8.15 10.84 -6.43
N GLY A 237 7.52 10.90 -5.25
CA GLY A 237 8.18 10.33 -4.09
C GLY A 237 7.37 10.31 -2.82
N ILE A 238 7.83 9.44 -1.93
CA ILE A 238 7.51 9.43 -0.50
C ILE A 238 8.76 9.94 0.22
N SER A 239 8.64 11.10 0.85
CA SER A 239 9.77 11.78 1.47
C SER A 239 9.37 12.38 2.81
N ASN A 240 10.36 12.65 3.66
CA ASN A 240 10.11 13.32 4.93
C ASN A 240 9.63 14.76 4.68
N GLU A 241 8.81 15.26 5.59
CA GLU A 241 8.33 16.63 5.59
C GLU A 241 8.22 17.14 7.03
N PRO A 242 8.95 18.21 7.42
CA PRO A 242 8.83 18.82 8.74
C PRO A 242 7.38 19.22 9.05
N GLN A 243 6.91 18.90 10.26
CA GLN A 243 5.52 19.15 10.69
C GLN A 243 5.13 20.63 10.68
N GLY A 244 6.11 21.54 10.75
CA GLY A 244 5.91 22.99 10.67
C GLY A 244 5.65 23.54 9.27
N ASN A 245 5.98 22.78 8.21
CA ASN A 245 5.82 23.23 6.84
C ASN A 245 4.35 23.10 6.40
N ALA A 246 3.84 24.16 5.76
CA ALA A 246 2.50 24.13 5.18
C ALA A 246 2.55 23.46 3.81
N ILE A 247 1.79 22.36 3.67
CA ILE A 247 1.67 21.57 2.45
C ILE A 247 0.20 21.28 2.14
N ASN A 248 -0.08 20.68 0.98
CA ASN A 248 -1.47 20.37 0.61
C ASN A 248 -2.04 19.24 1.47
N LEU A 249 -3.35 19.25 1.68
CA LEU A 249 -4.07 18.23 2.43
C LEU A 249 -5.25 17.70 1.63
N ARG A 250 -5.38 16.37 1.55
CA ARG A 250 -6.56 15.69 1.02
C ARG A 250 -7.07 14.73 2.08
N CYS A 251 -8.34 14.88 2.45
CA CYS A 251 -8.93 14.12 3.54
C CYS A 251 -9.58 12.84 3.05
N VAL A 252 -9.60 11.84 3.93
CA VAL A 252 -10.19 10.53 3.71
C VAL A 252 -11.14 10.17 4.86
N SER A 253 -12.17 9.40 4.55
CA SER A 253 -13.18 8.82 5.45
C SER A 253 -13.31 7.31 5.14
N GLY A 254 -13.76 6.52 6.11
CA GLY A 254 -13.85 5.06 6.01
C GLY A 254 -12.79 4.33 6.83
N ASN A 255 -12.83 3.00 6.82
CA ASN A 255 -11.93 2.16 7.61
C ASN A 255 -10.47 2.34 7.19
N GLN A 256 -9.56 2.34 8.16
CA GLN A 256 -8.12 2.36 7.86
C GLN A 256 -7.67 1.05 7.22
N ILE A 257 -6.58 1.12 6.44
CA ILE A 257 -5.86 -0.07 5.99
C ILE A 257 -5.45 -0.91 7.22
N PRO A 258 -5.72 -2.22 7.24
CA PRO A 258 -5.44 -3.06 8.38
C PRO A 258 -3.93 -3.17 8.64
N ALA A 259 -3.59 -3.49 9.89
CA ALA A 259 -2.22 -3.87 10.24
C ALA A 259 -1.77 -5.10 9.42
N PHE A 260 -0.47 -5.24 9.22
CA PHE A 260 0.11 -6.37 8.50
C PHE A 260 -0.37 -7.72 9.05
N SER A 261 -0.70 -8.63 8.15
CA SER A 261 -1.09 -9.99 8.49
C SER A 261 -0.31 -10.96 7.61
N PHE A 262 0.90 -11.33 8.05
CA PHE A 262 1.78 -12.24 7.34
C PHE A 262 1.74 -13.64 7.97
N VAL A 263 1.92 -14.66 7.13
CA VAL A 263 2.08 -16.06 7.54
C VAL A 263 3.26 -16.63 6.79
N ASP A 264 4.29 -17.04 7.53
CA ASP A 264 5.35 -17.89 7.00
C ASP A 264 4.80 -19.30 6.77
N LEU A 265 4.91 -19.82 5.55
CA LEU A 265 4.41 -21.15 5.19
C LEU A 265 5.44 -22.27 5.44
N GLY A 266 6.66 -21.93 5.85
CA GLY A 266 7.73 -22.88 6.17
C GLY A 266 8.38 -23.53 4.93
N ASP A 267 8.04 -23.07 3.73
CA ASP A 267 8.55 -23.54 2.44
C ASP A 267 9.41 -22.49 1.72
N GLY A 268 9.83 -21.45 2.45
CA GLY A 268 10.56 -20.30 1.92
C GLY A 268 9.66 -19.20 1.37
N THR A 269 8.34 -19.25 1.63
CA THR A 269 7.39 -18.23 1.22
C THR A 269 6.61 -17.61 2.38
N VAL A 270 6.21 -16.35 2.22
CA VAL A 270 5.40 -15.59 3.18
C VAL A 270 4.12 -15.14 2.50
N ARG A 271 2.98 -15.59 3.01
CA ARG A 271 1.67 -15.14 2.55
C ARG A 271 1.26 -13.85 3.27
N ASP A 272 0.90 -12.85 2.50
CA ASP A 272 0.19 -11.67 3.00
C ASP A 272 -1.32 -11.90 2.90
N GLN A 273 -1.97 -11.99 4.06
CA GLN A 273 -3.40 -12.27 4.15
C GLN A 273 -4.27 -11.05 3.81
N ASN A 274 -3.72 -9.84 3.86
CA ASN A 274 -4.43 -8.61 3.52
C ASN A 274 -4.49 -8.42 2.00
N THR A 275 -3.35 -8.58 1.34
CA THR A 275 -3.20 -8.33 -0.09
C THR A 275 -3.50 -9.55 -0.95
N GLY A 276 -3.41 -10.75 -0.39
CA GLY A 276 -3.48 -12.01 -1.14
C GLY A 276 -2.21 -12.35 -1.90
N LEU A 277 -1.13 -11.59 -1.71
CA LEU A 277 0.16 -11.83 -2.34
C LEU A 277 0.95 -12.91 -1.59
N LEU A 278 1.79 -13.62 -2.32
CA LEU A 278 2.76 -14.58 -1.80
C LEU A 278 4.16 -14.09 -2.15
N TRP A 279 5.02 -13.98 -1.16
CA TRP A 279 6.35 -13.41 -1.28
C TRP A 279 7.43 -14.48 -1.12
N SER A 280 8.54 -14.32 -1.83
CA SER A 280 9.78 -15.03 -1.46
C SER A 280 10.20 -14.53 -0.08
N GLN A 281 10.49 -15.44 0.85
CA GLN A 281 10.90 -15.06 2.22
C GLN A 281 12.29 -14.40 2.22
N CYS A 282 13.20 -14.92 1.40
CA CYS A 282 14.55 -14.41 1.26
C CYS A 282 14.67 -13.47 0.06
N SER A 283 15.59 -12.50 0.17
CA SER A 283 16.05 -11.76 -1.00
C SER A 283 16.84 -12.68 -1.92
N GLU A 284 16.89 -12.37 -3.20
CA GLU A 284 17.64 -13.16 -4.19
C GLU A 284 19.09 -13.38 -3.73
N GLY A 285 19.61 -14.60 -3.91
CA GLY A 285 20.94 -15.02 -3.43
C GLY A 285 20.99 -15.53 -1.98
N GLN A 286 19.98 -15.23 -1.14
CA GLN A 286 19.84 -15.80 0.20
C GLN A 286 18.90 -17.01 0.18
N ALA A 287 19.12 -17.98 1.08
CA ALA A 287 18.27 -19.18 1.16
C ALA A 287 18.37 -19.86 2.52
N GLY A 288 17.38 -20.72 2.83
CA GLY A 288 17.32 -21.48 4.08
C GLY A 288 16.66 -20.72 5.24
N LEU A 289 16.50 -21.39 6.37
CA LEU A 289 15.85 -20.83 7.55
C LEU A 289 16.58 -19.57 8.04
N GLY A 290 15.86 -18.45 8.12
CA GLY A 290 16.44 -17.17 8.50
C GLY A 290 17.19 -16.43 7.39
N CYS A 291 17.13 -16.91 6.14
CA CYS A 291 17.78 -16.27 4.99
C CYS A 291 19.27 -15.92 5.19
N PRO A 292 20.13 -16.87 5.64
CA PRO A 292 21.56 -16.65 5.71
C PRO A 292 22.18 -16.44 4.32
N GLY A 293 23.39 -15.88 4.31
CA GLY A 293 24.13 -15.57 3.09
C GLY A 293 24.02 -14.11 2.67
N ALA A 294 24.79 -13.76 1.64
CA ALA A 294 24.74 -12.45 1.02
C ALA A 294 23.63 -12.41 -0.03
N SER A 295 22.92 -11.28 -0.13
CA SER A 295 22.02 -11.08 -1.26
C SER A 295 22.81 -10.92 -2.55
N LEU A 296 22.23 -11.43 -3.64
CA LEU A 296 22.68 -11.18 -4.99
C LEU A 296 22.04 -9.87 -5.48
N ILE A 297 22.89 -8.93 -5.88
CA ILE A 297 22.47 -7.69 -6.53
C ILE A 297 22.51 -7.88 -8.04
N LEU A 298 21.44 -7.46 -8.71
CA LEU A 298 21.20 -7.71 -10.13
C LEU A 298 20.85 -6.42 -10.85
N ASP A 299 21.24 -6.30 -12.12
CA ASP A 299 20.65 -5.27 -12.98
C ASP A 299 19.16 -5.54 -13.19
N TRP A 300 18.43 -4.54 -13.69
CA TRP A 300 16.98 -4.60 -13.74
C TRP A 300 16.47 -5.74 -14.65
N PHE A 301 17.17 -6.02 -15.75
CA PHE A 301 16.80 -7.10 -16.66
C PHE A 301 17.10 -8.48 -16.05
N ALA A 302 18.24 -8.61 -15.40
CA ALA A 302 18.60 -9.82 -14.67
C ALA A 302 17.64 -10.05 -13.48
N ALA A 303 17.17 -9.00 -12.81
CA ALA A 303 16.18 -9.09 -11.74
C ALA A 303 14.81 -9.61 -12.23
N LEU A 304 14.31 -9.07 -13.34
CA LEU A 304 13.11 -9.57 -14.01
C LEU A 304 13.26 -11.06 -14.36
N ASN A 305 14.39 -11.41 -14.99
CA ASN A 305 14.67 -12.79 -15.39
C ASN A 305 14.81 -13.74 -14.20
N ALA A 306 15.45 -13.30 -13.11
CA ALA A 306 15.62 -14.11 -11.90
C ALA A 306 14.26 -14.48 -11.30
N CYS A 307 13.37 -13.50 -11.12
CA CYS A 307 12.03 -13.79 -10.61
C CYS A 307 11.19 -14.62 -11.58
N ASN A 308 11.21 -14.33 -12.89
CA ASN A 308 10.42 -15.08 -13.87
C ASN A 308 10.83 -16.56 -14.00
N ASN A 309 12.09 -16.89 -13.70
CA ASN A 309 12.58 -18.28 -13.72
C ASN A 309 12.65 -18.92 -12.33
N LEU A 310 12.24 -18.22 -11.28
CA LEU A 310 12.27 -18.75 -9.93
C LEU A 310 11.31 -19.94 -9.82
N ASN A 311 11.82 -21.08 -9.35
CA ASN A 311 11.03 -22.21 -8.93
C ASN A 311 11.14 -22.36 -7.42
N LEU A 312 10.12 -21.88 -6.71
CA LEU A 312 10.06 -21.87 -5.25
C LEU A 312 8.69 -22.35 -4.80
N ALA A 313 8.67 -23.25 -3.80
CA ALA A 313 7.45 -23.88 -3.29
C ALA A 313 6.56 -24.53 -4.38
N GLY A 314 7.19 -25.06 -5.44
CA GLY A 314 6.49 -25.69 -6.57
C GLY A 314 5.78 -24.72 -7.51
N ARG A 315 6.04 -23.42 -7.38
CA ARG A 315 5.48 -22.36 -8.24
C ARG A 315 6.54 -21.82 -9.20
N THR A 316 6.11 -21.51 -10.42
CA THR A 316 6.96 -20.98 -11.50
C THR A 316 6.42 -19.67 -12.08
N ASN A 317 5.37 -19.10 -11.48
CA ASN A 317 4.75 -17.84 -11.88
C ASN A 317 5.17 -16.69 -10.96
N TRP A 318 6.42 -16.73 -10.51
CA TRP A 318 7.03 -15.65 -9.76
C TRP A 318 7.39 -14.51 -10.69
N ARG A 319 7.38 -13.28 -10.16
CA ARG A 319 7.75 -12.08 -10.89
C ARG A 319 8.36 -11.06 -9.95
N LEU A 320 9.04 -10.08 -10.53
CA LEU A 320 9.47 -8.90 -9.82
C LEU A 320 8.22 -8.09 -9.42
N PRO A 321 8.08 -7.66 -8.16
CA PRO A 321 6.92 -6.90 -7.71
C PRO A 321 6.89 -5.54 -8.39
N ASN A 322 5.69 -5.05 -8.70
CA ASN A 322 5.57 -3.63 -9.03
C ASN A 322 5.75 -2.78 -7.76
N VAL A 323 5.89 -1.47 -7.94
CA VAL A 323 6.17 -0.55 -6.81
C VAL A 323 5.08 -0.57 -5.74
N ASN A 324 3.79 -0.71 -6.09
CA ASN A 324 2.71 -0.74 -5.10
C ASN A 324 2.73 -2.02 -4.28
N GLU A 325 3.07 -3.15 -4.90
CA GLU A 325 3.21 -4.42 -4.21
C GLU A 325 4.40 -4.40 -3.26
N LEU A 326 5.57 -3.92 -3.69
CA LEU A 326 6.72 -3.87 -2.80
C LEU A 326 6.50 -2.87 -1.65
N LEU A 327 5.81 -1.75 -1.89
CA LEU A 327 5.35 -0.84 -0.82
C LEU A 327 4.38 -1.52 0.16
N SER A 328 3.62 -2.52 -0.27
CA SER A 328 2.63 -3.17 0.58
C SER A 328 3.29 -3.85 1.80
N ILE A 329 4.53 -4.34 1.67
CA ILE A 329 5.31 -4.96 2.75
C ILE A 329 6.22 -3.99 3.53
N VAL A 330 6.29 -2.73 3.10
CA VAL A 330 7.04 -1.67 3.79
C VAL A 330 6.27 -1.17 5.00
N ASN A 331 6.91 -1.21 6.17
CA ASN A 331 6.43 -0.66 7.43
C ASN A 331 7.09 0.70 7.70
N PHE A 332 6.38 1.79 7.43
CA PHE A 332 6.85 3.16 7.64
C PHE A 332 7.07 3.56 9.11
N ASN A 333 6.66 2.72 10.07
CA ASN A 333 6.98 2.88 11.49
C ASN A 333 8.29 2.18 11.89
N ASN A 334 8.96 1.50 10.95
CA ASN A 334 10.25 0.86 11.14
C ASN A 334 11.30 1.51 10.23
N SER A 335 12.56 1.34 10.60
CA SER A 335 13.69 1.69 9.75
C SER A 335 14.83 0.69 9.93
N ASN A 336 15.70 0.61 8.93
CA ASN A 336 16.91 -0.22 8.94
C ASN A 336 16.74 -1.73 9.24
N PRO A 337 15.98 -2.50 8.43
CA PRO A 337 15.12 -2.08 7.33
C PRO A 337 13.68 -1.80 7.79
N ALA A 338 12.95 -1.00 7.01
CA ALA A 338 11.52 -0.77 7.06
C ALA A 338 10.69 -1.98 6.57
N ILE A 339 11.21 -3.21 6.69
CA ILE A 339 10.51 -4.46 6.35
C ILE A 339 10.55 -5.36 7.60
N ASN A 340 9.44 -6.06 7.89
CA ASN A 340 9.32 -6.84 9.11
C ASN A 340 10.26 -8.06 9.11
N ALA A 341 11.34 -7.98 9.90
CA ALA A 341 12.36 -9.02 10.00
C ALA A 341 11.87 -10.36 10.59
N LEU A 342 10.70 -10.39 11.26
CA LEU A 342 10.10 -11.64 11.72
C LEU A 342 9.69 -12.54 10.56
N PHE A 343 9.19 -11.93 9.48
CA PHE A 343 8.72 -12.65 8.30
C PHE A 343 9.72 -12.62 7.15
N PHE A 344 10.51 -11.54 7.03
CA PHE A 344 11.53 -11.36 6.01
C PHE A 344 12.91 -11.19 6.66
N PRO A 345 13.45 -12.27 7.27
CA PRO A 345 14.69 -12.21 8.02
C PRO A 345 15.88 -11.84 7.14
N ASN A 346 16.87 -11.19 7.74
CA ASN A 346 18.12 -10.78 7.07
C ASN A 346 17.93 -9.98 5.78
N THR A 347 16.79 -9.29 5.61
CA THR A 347 16.55 -8.35 4.51
C THR A 347 17.66 -7.28 4.47
N PRO A 348 18.48 -7.22 3.40
CA PRO A 348 19.45 -6.14 3.23
C PRO A 348 18.84 -4.75 3.40
N ASN A 349 19.47 -3.89 4.20
CA ASN A 349 19.10 -2.48 4.36
C ASN A 349 19.60 -1.63 3.18
N LEU A 350 19.10 -1.94 1.98
CA LEU A 350 19.56 -1.38 0.70
C LEU A 350 18.35 -1.14 -0.22
N THR A 351 18.60 -0.65 -1.43
CA THR A 351 17.55 -0.44 -2.43
C THR A 351 17.15 -1.74 -3.10
N TYR A 352 15.85 -1.87 -3.40
CA TYR A 352 15.24 -2.99 -4.10
C TYR A 352 14.62 -2.56 -5.42
N TRP A 353 14.79 -3.39 -6.44
CA TRP A 353 14.12 -3.22 -7.72
C TRP A 353 12.61 -3.45 -7.62
N THR A 354 11.87 -2.72 -8.45
CA THR A 354 10.47 -3.01 -8.80
C THR A 354 10.39 -3.23 -10.31
N SER A 355 9.34 -3.88 -10.81
CA SER A 355 9.10 -4.07 -12.24
C SER A 355 8.56 -2.82 -12.94
N THR A 356 8.30 -1.74 -12.19
CA THR A 356 7.71 -0.50 -12.68
C THR A 356 8.78 0.37 -13.34
N THR A 357 8.60 0.70 -14.63
CA THR A 357 9.52 1.61 -15.34
C THR A 357 9.27 3.06 -14.90
N ASP A 358 10.29 3.90 -14.90
CA ASP A 358 10.06 5.33 -14.75
C ASP A 358 9.65 5.94 -16.10
N GLU A 359 8.37 6.26 -16.29
CA GLU A 359 7.90 6.81 -17.57
C GLU A 359 8.37 8.24 -17.85
N VAL A 360 8.96 8.94 -16.86
CA VAL A 360 9.63 10.22 -17.12
C VAL A 360 11.00 10.00 -17.78
N ASN A 361 11.67 8.91 -17.44
CA ASN A 361 12.95 8.52 -18.03
C ASN A 361 13.02 7.00 -18.19
N ILE A 362 12.63 6.50 -19.36
CA ILE A 362 12.40 5.07 -19.62
C ILE A 362 13.64 4.17 -19.49
N GLY A 363 14.84 4.76 -19.47
CA GLY A 363 16.09 4.06 -19.14
C GLY A 363 16.26 3.75 -17.65
N PHE A 364 15.34 4.24 -16.81
CA PHE A 364 15.32 4.09 -15.36
C PHE A 364 14.11 3.25 -14.94
N ALA A 365 14.21 2.66 -13.75
CA ALA A 365 13.11 1.96 -13.12
C ALA A 365 12.87 2.52 -11.72
N ILE A 366 11.62 2.42 -11.26
CA ILE A 366 11.26 2.82 -9.90
C ILE A 366 11.82 1.76 -8.94
N SER A 367 12.34 2.23 -7.82
CA SER A 367 12.94 1.37 -6.81
C SER A 367 12.55 1.87 -5.41
N ILE A 368 12.71 1.01 -4.42
CA ILE A 368 12.33 1.32 -3.03
C ILE A 368 13.54 1.17 -2.12
N SER A 369 13.77 2.19 -1.28
CA SER A 369 14.73 2.10 -0.18
C SER A 369 14.17 1.19 0.91
N ALA A 370 14.80 0.04 1.18
CA ALA A 370 14.39 -0.79 2.31
C ALA A 370 14.71 -0.14 3.66
N GLY A 371 15.54 0.91 3.72
CA GLY A 371 15.84 1.59 4.97
C GLY A 371 14.72 2.48 5.51
N SER A 372 13.93 3.06 4.61
CA SER A 372 12.89 4.05 4.95
C SER A 372 11.54 3.79 4.30
N GLY A 373 11.47 2.98 3.23
CA GLY A 373 10.27 2.83 2.42
C GLY A 373 10.08 3.89 1.33
N SER A 374 11.07 4.78 1.13
CA SER A 374 10.98 5.84 0.14
C SER A 374 10.96 5.28 -1.29
N ILE A 375 10.04 5.81 -2.11
CA ILE A 375 10.03 5.60 -3.57
C ILE A 375 11.14 6.44 -4.19
N LEU A 376 11.97 5.80 -5.01
CA LEU A 376 13.08 6.42 -5.74
C LEU A 376 12.76 6.37 -7.24
N SER A 377 12.45 7.54 -7.81
CA SER A 377 12.20 7.78 -9.24
C SER A 377 13.32 8.68 -9.81
N GLY A 378 13.76 8.40 -11.03
CA GLY A 378 14.85 9.13 -11.70
C GLY A 378 16.26 8.94 -11.13
N LEU A 379 16.48 7.99 -10.22
CA LEU A 379 17.77 7.79 -9.54
C LEU A 379 18.57 6.59 -10.05
N ASN A 380 17.90 5.46 -10.32
CA ASN A 380 18.57 4.21 -10.68
C ASN A 380 18.26 3.85 -12.13
N ASP A 381 19.28 3.97 -12.99
CA ASP A 381 19.20 3.45 -14.35
C ASP A 381 19.13 1.91 -14.33
N LYS A 382 18.55 1.33 -15.37
CA LYS A 382 18.28 -0.12 -15.45
C LYS A 382 19.54 -1.01 -15.48
N PHE A 383 20.74 -0.44 -15.58
CA PHE A 383 22.02 -1.18 -15.55
C PHE A 383 22.67 -1.20 -14.16
N GLN A 384 22.16 -0.45 -13.19
CA GLN A 384 22.64 -0.53 -11.81
C GLN A 384 22.25 -1.85 -11.16
N THR A 385 23.04 -2.32 -10.20
CA THR A 385 22.78 -3.59 -9.51
C THR A 385 22.13 -3.34 -8.16
N LEU A 386 20.87 -3.76 -7.98
CA LEU A 386 20.12 -3.60 -6.73
C LEU A 386 19.59 -4.96 -6.23
N ASN A 387 19.03 -4.97 -5.02
CA ASN A 387 18.48 -6.18 -4.42
C ASN A 387 17.15 -6.56 -5.07
N VAL A 388 16.82 -7.84 -4.99
CA VAL A 388 15.62 -8.41 -5.60
C VAL A 388 14.87 -9.24 -4.57
N ARG A 389 13.54 -9.13 -4.61
CA ARG A 389 12.60 -9.99 -3.89
C ARG A 389 11.44 -10.27 -4.85
N CYS A 390 11.02 -11.52 -4.94
CA CYS A 390 10.00 -11.92 -5.89
C CYS A 390 8.63 -12.04 -5.22
N VAL A 391 7.58 -11.84 -6.00
CA VAL A 391 6.19 -11.97 -5.58
C VAL A 391 5.42 -12.84 -6.58
N THR A 392 4.35 -13.45 -6.11
CA THR A 392 3.34 -14.09 -6.96
C THR A 392 1.97 -13.94 -6.32
N THR A 393 0.91 -14.30 -7.03
CA THR A 393 -0.44 -14.38 -6.48
C THR A 393 -0.60 -15.70 -5.73
N PHE A 394 -1.21 -15.68 -4.53
CA PHE A 394 -1.41 -16.89 -3.72
C PHE A 394 -2.43 -17.84 -4.34
#